data_AF-A0A319DJ10-F1
#
_entry.id   AF-A0A319DJ10-F1
#
_cell.length_a   1.000
_cell.length_b   1.000
_cell.length_c   1.000
_cell.angle_alpha   90.00
_cell.angle_beta   90.00
_cell.angle_gamma   90.00
#
_symmetry.space_group_name_H-M   'P 1'
#
loop_
_entity.id
_entity.type
_entity.pdbx_description
1 polymer ?
#
loop_
_entity_poly.entity_id
_entity_poly.type
_entity_poly.pdbx_seq_one_letter_code
_entity_poly.pdbx_strand_id
1 'polypeptide(L)'
;MYPLQTLRRPNVWIVPSPSPSPLPSSEGCWKRHADPGSLDQAPGARRAHAILKKLTQVGKEQSDPAATKPQPQRSDQGNGLRAPPPPPSSARLPAYTGSKAFIQRHEILRKFTHVSIGLAILLVYSYGIHPHQITPWLLASTLVIGGFDILRHNWDALNQPWLNVFGIFLRQTEVSGYNPVNWFLLGAYVALQFFPEDIALMAILLLSISDTAASTFGRLYGRYTISLCRGKSLAGSMAACTAGAITAACFWGYYGPYAKSLPATSPGGFMFTGRLSVNTQLIPSHANLDNDFEVIDGSMALVLVSAVSGLLAAGSELVDVLGFNDNIVIPVFSSFGLWAFLKVFGAE
;
A
#
# COMPACT_ATOMS: atom_id res chain seq x y z
N MET A 1 41.96 -10.55 40.81
CA MET A 1 41.47 -11.44 41.88
C MET A 1 40.89 -10.57 43.00
N TYR A 2 39.60 -10.26 42.93
CA TYR A 2 38.70 -9.76 44.00
C TYR A 2 37.25 -10.01 43.49
N PRO A 3 36.27 -10.22 44.39
CA PRO A 3 35.16 -11.15 44.15
C PRO A 3 33.86 -10.50 43.64
N LEU A 4 33.08 -11.34 42.95
CA LEU A 4 31.70 -11.09 42.52
C LEU A 4 30.77 -10.95 43.74
N GLN A 5 30.07 -9.83 43.84
CA GLN A 5 28.93 -9.65 44.73
C GLN A 5 27.60 -9.79 43.96
N THR A 6 26.73 -10.56 44.58
CA THR A 6 25.44 -11.09 44.16
C THR A 6 24.32 -10.06 44.34
N LEU A 7 23.60 -9.76 43.25
CA LEU A 7 22.32 -9.03 43.29
C LEU A 7 21.17 -10.01 43.58
N ARG A 8 20.49 -9.81 44.71
CA ARG A 8 19.22 -10.47 45.08
C ARG A 8 18.13 -10.12 44.07
N ARG A 9 17.40 -11.12 43.57
CA ARG A 9 16.08 -10.97 42.92
C ARG A 9 14.97 -11.39 43.90
N PRO A 10 13.79 -10.72 43.90
CA PRO A 10 12.62 -11.20 44.61
C PRO A 10 11.85 -12.27 43.80
N ASN A 11 11.09 -13.09 44.53
CA ASN A 11 10.34 -14.27 44.10
C ASN A 11 9.39 -14.02 42.92
N VAL A 12 9.47 -14.88 41.90
CA VAL A 12 8.47 -15.03 40.83
C VAL A 12 7.94 -16.47 40.89
N TRP A 13 6.62 -16.58 41.02
CA TRP A 13 5.88 -17.84 40.98
C TRP A 13 5.83 -18.39 39.56
N ILE A 14 6.21 -19.65 39.37
CA ILE A 14 6.18 -20.36 38.09
C ILE A 14 4.95 -21.29 38.07
N VAL A 15 4.09 -21.11 37.07
CA VAL A 15 2.98 -22.03 36.73
C VAL A 15 3.41 -22.86 35.51
N PRO A 16 3.34 -24.20 35.53
CA PRO A 16 3.61 -25.03 34.35
C PRO A 16 2.34 -25.30 33.53
N SER A 17 2.46 -25.21 32.21
CA SER A 17 1.46 -25.60 31.20
C SER A 17 1.56 -27.10 30.84
N PRO A 18 0.45 -27.84 30.66
CA PRO A 18 0.46 -29.27 30.32
C PRO A 18 0.49 -29.56 28.80
N SER A 19 1.11 -30.69 28.45
CA SER A 19 1.29 -31.29 27.11
C SER A 19 0.07 -32.11 26.64
N PRO A 20 -0.07 -32.40 25.33
CA PRO A 20 -1.27 -33.01 24.75
C PRO A 20 -1.22 -34.54 24.65
N SER A 21 -2.38 -35.19 24.84
CA SER A 21 -2.61 -36.64 24.67
C SER A 21 -3.43 -36.94 23.40
N PRO A 22 -3.30 -38.13 22.78
CA PRO A 22 -3.86 -38.44 21.45
C PRO A 22 -5.30 -39.02 21.49
N LEU A 23 -6.07 -38.79 20.42
CA LEU A 23 -7.43 -39.31 20.20
C LEU A 23 -7.43 -40.63 19.39
N PRO A 24 -8.33 -41.59 19.69
CA PRO A 24 -8.46 -42.84 18.92
C PRO A 24 -9.52 -42.77 17.81
N SER A 25 -9.31 -43.62 16.80
CA SER A 25 -10.14 -43.90 15.63
C SER A 25 -11.38 -44.76 15.94
N SER A 26 -12.51 -44.48 15.29
CA SER A 26 -13.62 -45.44 15.17
C SER A 26 -14.24 -45.44 13.77
N GLU A 27 -13.85 -46.45 12.99
CA GLU A 27 -14.67 -46.98 11.90
C GLU A 27 -15.75 -47.91 12.47
N GLY A 28 -16.94 -47.91 11.86
CA GLY A 28 -17.84 -49.06 11.90
C GLY A 28 -19.26 -48.81 12.40
N CYS A 29 -20.22 -49.27 11.58
CA CYS A 29 -21.56 -49.75 11.92
C CYS A 29 -22.76 -48.86 11.53
N TRP A 30 -23.06 -48.84 10.22
CA TRP A 30 -24.41 -48.60 9.72
C TRP A 30 -24.90 -49.84 8.96
N LYS A 31 -25.66 -50.72 9.64
CA LYS A 31 -26.63 -51.64 9.03
C LYS A 31 -27.71 -52.02 10.05
N ARG A 32 -28.95 -51.54 9.87
CA ARG A 32 -30.13 -52.43 9.76
C ARG A 32 -31.40 -51.68 9.33
N HIS A 33 -32.18 -52.42 8.56
CA HIS A 33 -33.46 -52.13 7.93
C HIS A 33 -34.61 -51.83 8.92
N ALA A 34 -35.58 -51.03 8.47
CA ALA A 34 -36.99 -51.16 8.87
C ALA A 34 -37.91 -50.68 7.73
N ASP A 35 -38.97 -51.47 7.52
CA ASP A 35 -39.95 -51.48 6.43
C ASP A 35 -40.86 -50.24 6.32
N PRO A 36 -41.44 -49.96 5.12
CA PRO A 36 -42.44 -48.93 4.90
C PRO A 36 -43.86 -49.50 5.07
N GLY A 37 -44.53 -49.16 6.16
CA GLY A 37 -45.94 -49.52 6.33
C GLY A 37 -46.59 -48.78 7.49
N SER A 38 -47.65 -48.04 7.18
CA SER A 38 -48.52 -47.28 8.09
C SER A 38 -47.98 -45.93 8.59
N LEU A 39 -48.36 -44.85 7.90
CA LEU A 39 -48.62 -43.53 8.48
C LEU A 39 -49.47 -42.71 7.49
N ASP A 40 -50.52 -43.34 6.95
CA ASP A 40 -51.65 -42.64 6.36
C ASP A 40 -52.63 -42.33 7.49
N GLN A 41 -52.53 -41.12 8.06
CA GLN A 41 -53.62 -40.34 8.67
C GLN A 41 -53.04 -39.21 9.56
N ALA A 42 -52.65 -38.10 8.94
CA ALA A 42 -52.54 -36.82 9.64
C ALA A 42 -52.85 -35.66 8.67
N PRO A 43 -53.87 -34.83 8.94
CA PRO A 43 -54.29 -33.73 8.07
C PRO A 43 -53.32 -32.55 8.21
N GLY A 44 -52.15 -32.69 7.59
CA GLY A 44 -51.09 -31.69 7.53
C GLY A 44 -50.00 -32.06 6.51
N ALA A 45 -49.81 -33.37 6.28
CA ALA A 45 -48.82 -33.90 5.34
C ALA A 45 -49.09 -33.53 3.87
N ARG A 46 -50.36 -33.38 3.46
CA ARG A 46 -50.71 -33.02 2.06
C ARG A 46 -50.34 -31.58 1.70
N ARG A 47 -50.35 -30.66 2.67
CA ARG A 47 -49.97 -29.25 2.46
C ARG A 47 -48.45 -29.09 2.41
N ALA A 48 -47.72 -29.81 3.26
CA ALA A 48 -46.26 -29.85 3.21
C ALA A 48 -45.75 -30.49 1.91
N HIS A 49 -46.38 -31.58 1.45
CA HIS A 49 -46.01 -32.25 0.19
C HIS A 49 -46.31 -31.39 -1.06
N ALA A 50 -47.39 -30.60 -1.05
CA ALA A 50 -47.70 -29.66 -2.12
C ALA A 50 -46.73 -28.47 -2.20
N ILE A 51 -46.27 -27.97 -1.03
CA ILE A 51 -45.24 -26.92 -0.97
C ILE A 51 -43.89 -27.47 -1.39
N LEU A 52 -43.53 -28.69 -0.99
CA LEU A 52 -42.29 -29.35 -1.42
C LEU A 52 -42.27 -29.58 -2.93
N LYS A 53 -43.41 -29.99 -3.54
CA LYS A 53 -43.55 -30.14 -5.00
C LYS A 53 -43.40 -28.82 -5.76
N LYS A 54 -43.96 -27.72 -5.23
CA LYS A 54 -43.77 -26.38 -5.81
C LYS A 54 -42.31 -25.91 -5.72
N LEU A 55 -41.62 -26.17 -4.60
CA LEU A 55 -40.21 -25.82 -4.44
C LEU A 55 -39.28 -26.69 -5.30
N THR A 56 -39.63 -27.97 -5.54
CA THR A 56 -38.88 -28.84 -6.46
C THR A 56 -39.16 -28.55 -7.94
N GLN A 57 -40.32 -27.98 -8.30
CA GLN A 57 -40.57 -27.47 -9.66
C GLN A 57 -39.80 -26.19 -9.94
N VAL A 58 -39.72 -25.26 -8.99
CA VAL A 58 -38.89 -24.04 -9.12
C VAL A 58 -37.39 -24.37 -9.17
N GLY A 59 -36.95 -25.43 -8.49
CA GLY A 59 -35.56 -25.90 -8.54
C GLY A 59 -35.18 -26.69 -9.80
N LYS A 60 -36.15 -27.15 -10.62
CA LYS A 60 -35.89 -27.94 -11.84
C LYS A 60 -35.88 -27.14 -13.14
N GLU A 61 -36.28 -25.86 -13.12
CA GLU A 61 -36.12 -24.94 -14.25
C GLU A 61 -34.70 -24.33 -14.35
N GLN A 62 -33.79 -24.68 -13.44
CA GLN A 62 -32.44 -24.12 -13.36
C GLN A 62 -31.30 -25.12 -13.60
N SER A 63 -31.62 -26.33 -14.06
CA SER A 63 -30.61 -27.35 -14.38
C SER A 63 -30.99 -28.17 -15.61
N ASP A 64 -30.76 -27.61 -16.80
CA ASP A 64 -30.41 -28.38 -17.99
C ASP A 64 -29.37 -27.59 -18.83
N PRO A 65 -28.28 -28.24 -19.31
CA PRO A 65 -27.19 -27.57 -20.01
C PRO A 65 -27.43 -27.60 -21.52
N ALA A 66 -27.85 -26.48 -22.11
CA ALA A 66 -27.86 -26.33 -23.56
C ALA A 66 -27.67 -24.88 -24.01
N ALA A 67 -26.69 -24.71 -24.89
CA ALA A 67 -26.55 -23.63 -25.88
C ALA A 67 -26.41 -22.19 -25.35
N THR A 68 -25.15 -21.73 -25.30
CA THR A 68 -24.76 -20.33 -25.27
C THR A 68 -25.42 -19.56 -26.43
N LYS A 69 -26.50 -18.84 -26.14
CA LYS A 69 -27.06 -17.84 -27.06
C LYS A 69 -26.15 -16.60 -27.04
N PRO A 70 -25.70 -16.08 -28.20
CA PRO A 70 -24.97 -14.81 -28.22
C PRO A 70 -25.91 -13.67 -27.84
N GLN A 71 -25.45 -12.79 -26.95
CA GLN A 71 -26.11 -11.51 -26.69
C GLN A 71 -26.18 -10.69 -27.99
N PRO A 72 -27.27 -9.93 -28.24
CA PRO A 72 -27.32 -9.06 -29.41
C PRO A 72 -26.34 -7.90 -29.20
N GLN A 73 -25.30 -7.85 -30.03
CA GLN A 73 -24.46 -6.67 -30.18
C GLN A 73 -25.31 -5.52 -30.72
N ARG A 74 -25.46 -4.48 -29.91
CA ARG A 74 -25.99 -3.19 -30.34
C ARG A 74 -24.92 -2.56 -31.23
N SER A 75 -25.20 -2.41 -32.52
CA SER A 75 -24.33 -1.79 -33.50
C SER A 75 -24.37 -0.26 -33.34
N ASP A 76 -23.51 0.29 -32.50
CA ASP A 76 -23.16 1.71 -32.55
C ASP A 76 -22.18 1.93 -33.72
N GLN A 77 -22.72 2.24 -34.90
CA GLN A 77 -21.98 2.88 -35.98
C GLN A 77 -21.76 4.35 -35.60
N GLY A 78 -20.69 4.62 -34.86
CA GLY A 78 -20.16 5.96 -34.60
C GLY A 78 -18.76 6.08 -35.18
N ASN A 79 -18.64 6.80 -36.30
CA ASN A 79 -17.38 7.11 -36.96
C ASN A 79 -16.58 8.10 -36.08
N GLY A 80 -15.51 7.64 -35.44
CA GLY A 80 -14.61 8.47 -34.64
C GLY A 80 -13.35 7.67 -34.32
N LEU A 81 -12.19 8.21 -34.72
CA LEU A 81 -10.83 7.62 -34.65
C LEU A 81 -10.65 6.65 -33.47
N ARG A 82 -10.75 5.35 -33.76
CA ARG A 82 -10.47 4.28 -32.80
C ARG A 82 -8.97 4.27 -32.58
N ALA A 83 -8.53 4.58 -31.34
CA ALA A 83 -7.18 4.23 -30.91
C ALA A 83 -6.93 2.75 -31.25
N PRO A 84 -5.71 2.37 -31.72
CA PRO A 84 -5.44 0.98 -32.05
C PRO A 84 -5.82 0.10 -30.85
N PRO A 85 -6.50 -1.03 -31.06
CA PRO A 85 -6.76 -1.94 -29.96
C PRO A 85 -5.40 -2.30 -29.33
N PRO A 86 -5.26 -2.28 -27.99
CA PRO A 86 -4.04 -2.76 -27.37
C PRO A 86 -3.76 -4.17 -27.89
N PRO A 87 -2.49 -4.53 -28.15
CA PRO A 87 -2.17 -5.88 -28.63
C PRO A 87 -2.78 -6.88 -27.64
N PRO A 88 -3.39 -7.98 -28.13
CA PRO A 88 -3.96 -8.98 -27.26
C PRO A 88 -2.80 -9.66 -26.53
N SER A 89 -2.42 -9.15 -25.36
CA SER A 89 -1.37 -9.77 -24.58
C SER A 89 -1.92 -11.12 -24.13
N SER A 90 -1.39 -12.20 -24.70
CA SER A 90 -1.56 -13.56 -24.20
C SER A 90 -1.09 -13.69 -22.74
N ALA A 91 -0.35 -12.68 -22.25
CA ALA A 91 0.12 -12.44 -20.90
C ALA A 91 -0.97 -12.68 -19.84
N ARG A 92 -0.79 -13.75 -19.08
CA ARG A 92 -1.61 -14.06 -17.91
C ARG A 92 -0.69 -14.39 -16.76
N LEU A 93 -1.05 -13.90 -15.58
CA LEU A 93 -0.36 -14.31 -14.37
C LEU A 93 -0.55 -15.82 -14.15
N PRO A 94 0.46 -16.52 -13.60
CA PRO A 94 0.30 -17.89 -13.16
C PRO A 94 -0.88 -18.04 -12.20
N ALA A 95 -1.59 -19.16 -12.28
CA ALA A 95 -2.58 -19.51 -11.27
C ALA A 95 -1.85 -19.91 -9.97
N TYR A 96 -1.76 -18.98 -9.03
CA TYR A 96 -1.15 -19.25 -7.74
C TYR A 96 -2.10 -20.06 -6.85
N THR A 97 -1.57 -21.04 -6.12
CA THR A 97 -2.31 -21.87 -5.15
C THR A 97 -1.64 -21.81 -3.78
N GLY A 98 -2.39 -22.17 -2.73
CA GLY A 98 -1.90 -22.22 -1.35
C GLY A 98 -1.29 -20.89 -0.87
N SER A 99 -0.09 -20.96 -0.28
CA SER A 99 0.61 -19.80 0.29
C SER A 99 0.92 -18.71 -0.74
N LYS A 100 1.20 -19.07 -2.00
CA LYS A 100 1.48 -18.08 -3.06
C LYS A 100 0.24 -17.25 -3.40
N ALA A 101 -0.93 -17.86 -3.41
CA ALA A 101 -2.19 -17.16 -3.62
C ALA A 101 -2.47 -16.17 -2.48
N PHE A 102 -2.18 -16.56 -1.24
CA PHE A 102 -2.31 -15.69 -0.08
C PHE A 102 -1.36 -14.48 -0.15
N ILE A 103 -0.08 -14.72 -0.49
CA ILE A 103 0.95 -13.69 -0.67
C ILE A 103 0.52 -12.67 -1.72
N GLN A 104 0.07 -13.14 -2.88
CA GLN A 104 -0.35 -12.27 -3.97
C GLN A 104 -1.63 -11.49 -3.61
N ARG A 105 -2.64 -12.15 -3.04
CA ARG A 105 -3.92 -11.53 -2.67
C ARG A 105 -3.75 -10.41 -1.65
N HIS A 106 -2.83 -10.55 -0.70
CA HIS A 106 -2.56 -9.54 0.32
C HIS A 106 -1.42 -8.57 -0.07
N GLU A 107 -0.85 -8.73 -1.27
CA GLU A 107 0.27 -7.95 -1.78
C GLU A 107 1.47 -7.92 -0.81
N ILE A 108 1.72 -9.04 -0.10
CA ILE A 108 2.69 -9.09 1.02
C ILE A 108 4.07 -8.69 0.54
N LEU A 109 4.49 -9.23 -0.60
CA LEU A 109 5.83 -9.01 -1.12
C LEU A 109 6.03 -7.57 -1.58
N ARG A 110 5.01 -6.95 -2.20
CA ARG A 110 5.02 -5.52 -2.54
C ARG A 110 5.17 -4.65 -1.31
N LYS A 111 4.37 -4.92 -0.26
CA LYS A 111 4.43 -4.17 1.00
C LYS A 111 5.77 -4.33 1.69
N PHE A 112 6.30 -5.56 1.71
CA PHE A 112 7.63 -5.83 2.24
C PHE A 112 8.68 -5.02 1.48
N THR A 113 8.64 -4.98 0.15
CA THR A 113 9.55 -4.17 -0.66
C THR A 113 9.44 -2.68 -0.34
N HIS A 114 8.22 -2.14 -0.21
CA HIS A 114 8.02 -0.72 0.13
C HIS A 114 8.61 -0.40 1.51
N VAL A 115 8.29 -1.20 2.53
CA VAL A 115 8.82 -1.04 3.90
C VAL A 115 10.34 -1.20 3.93
N SER A 116 10.90 -2.20 3.23
CA SER A 116 12.34 -2.43 3.20
C SER A 116 13.10 -1.29 2.56
N ILE A 117 12.57 -0.68 1.50
CA ILE A 117 13.21 0.46 0.82
C ILE A 117 13.18 1.70 1.71
N GLY A 118 12.08 1.95 2.43
CA GLY A 118 11.99 3.05 3.40
C GLY A 118 13.01 2.92 4.53
N LEU A 119 13.24 1.70 5.03
CA LEU A 119 14.30 1.44 6.02
C LEU A 119 15.70 1.53 5.40
N ALA A 120 15.88 1.00 4.19
CA ALA A 120 17.17 0.99 3.51
C ALA A 120 17.68 2.41 3.24
N ILE A 121 16.82 3.34 2.83
CA ILE A 121 17.26 4.72 2.58
C ILE A 121 17.75 5.42 3.86
N LEU A 122 17.12 5.15 5.01
CA LEU A 122 17.59 5.66 6.30
C LEU A 122 18.91 5.03 6.72
N LEU A 123 19.10 3.74 6.47
CA LEU A 123 20.38 3.08 6.77
C LEU A 123 21.50 3.62 5.88
N VAL A 124 21.26 3.73 4.57
CA VAL A 124 22.21 4.26 3.59
C VAL A 124 22.62 5.70 3.96
N TYR A 125 21.65 6.54 4.32
CA TYR A 125 21.93 7.90 4.76
C TYR A 125 22.72 7.94 6.08
N SER A 126 22.43 7.04 7.04
CA SER A 126 23.22 6.91 8.28
C SER A 126 24.66 6.43 8.04
N TYR A 127 24.95 5.79 6.91
CA TYR A 127 26.32 5.45 6.50
C TYR A 127 27.06 6.62 5.82
N GLY A 128 26.45 7.81 5.75
CA GLY A 128 27.05 8.99 5.12
C GLY A 128 26.90 9.04 3.61
N ILE A 129 26.02 8.20 3.04
CA ILE A 129 25.73 8.22 1.61
C ILE A 129 24.58 9.20 1.36
N HIS A 130 24.91 10.31 0.71
CA HIS A 130 23.96 11.39 0.45
C HIS A 130 23.10 11.12 -0.79
N PRO A 131 21.89 11.72 -0.88
CA PRO A 131 20.99 11.60 -2.04
C PRO A 131 21.67 11.75 -3.40
N HIS A 132 22.54 12.76 -3.56
CA HIS A 132 23.23 13.04 -4.82
C HIS A 132 24.17 11.91 -5.30
N GLN A 133 24.63 11.04 -4.39
CA GLN A 133 25.46 9.88 -4.73
C GLN A 133 24.61 8.70 -5.20
N ILE A 134 23.34 8.67 -4.81
CA ILE A 134 22.38 7.60 -5.11
C ILE A 134 21.65 7.88 -6.42
N THR A 135 21.37 9.15 -6.75
CA THR A 135 20.58 9.55 -7.93
C THR A 135 21.13 9.03 -9.26
N PRO A 136 22.45 8.95 -9.53
CA PRO A 136 22.95 8.39 -10.79
C PRO A 136 22.63 6.90 -10.94
N TRP A 137 22.72 6.14 -9.84
CA TRP A 137 22.40 4.71 -9.81
C TRP A 137 20.91 4.46 -9.97
N LEU A 138 20.06 5.31 -9.38
CA LEU A 138 18.62 5.28 -9.58
C LEU A 138 18.25 5.54 -11.04
N LEU A 139 18.86 6.57 -11.66
CA LEU A 139 18.62 6.89 -13.06
C LEU A 139 19.10 5.77 -13.98
N ALA A 140 20.31 5.26 -13.78
CA ALA A 140 20.85 4.12 -14.53
C ALA A 140 19.93 2.89 -14.42
N SER A 141 19.47 2.57 -13.20
CA SER A 141 18.54 1.45 -12.98
C SER A 141 17.20 1.69 -13.67
N THR A 142 16.67 2.92 -13.65
CA THR A 142 15.44 3.30 -14.35
C THR A 142 15.58 3.09 -15.85
N LEU A 143 16.71 3.49 -16.44
CA LEU A 143 16.96 3.33 -17.87
C LEU A 143 17.13 1.86 -18.27
N VAL A 144 17.87 1.08 -17.48
CA VAL A 144 18.09 -0.35 -17.74
C VAL A 144 16.79 -1.14 -17.59
N ILE A 145 16.09 -0.97 -16.47
CA ILE A 145 14.84 -1.69 -16.20
C ILE A 145 13.75 -1.19 -17.16
N GLY A 146 13.65 0.12 -17.40
CA GLY A 146 12.73 0.73 -18.37
C GLY A 146 12.96 0.25 -19.80
N GLY A 147 14.22 0.18 -20.24
CA GLY A 147 14.58 -0.37 -21.55
C GLY A 147 14.17 -1.83 -21.70
N PHE A 148 14.45 -2.66 -20.68
CA PHE A 148 13.99 -4.05 -20.66
C PHE A 148 12.46 -4.16 -20.64
N ASP A 149 11.79 -3.27 -19.91
CA ASP A 149 10.33 -3.23 -19.78
C ASP A 149 9.64 -2.88 -21.12
N ILE A 150 10.23 -1.97 -21.89
CA ILE A 150 9.81 -1.68 -23.27
C ILE A 150 10.03 -2.92 -24.15
N LEU A 151 11.18 -3.58 -24.05
CA LEU A 151 11.48 -4.75 -24.87
C LEU A 151 10.52 -5.92 -24.58
N ARG A 152 10.23 -6.21 -23.31
CA ARG A 152 9.33 -7.31 -22.93
C ARG A 152 7.90 -7.07 -23.43
N HIS A 153 7.43 -5.83 -23.48
CA HIS A 153 6.08 -5.52 -23.96
C HIS A 153 5.91 -5.69 -25.46
N ASN A 154 7.02 -5.64 -26.20
CA ASN A 154 7.01 -5.88 -27.64
C ASN A 154 7.12 -7.37 -27.98
N TRP A 155 7.64 -8.23 -27.09
CA TRP A 155 7.89 -9.65 -27.36
C TRP A 155 7.30 -10.57 -26.28
N ASP A 156 6.23 -11.30 -26.62
CA ASP A 156 5.56 -12.27 -25.73
C ASP A 156 6.50 -13.35 -25.19
N ALA A 157 7.51 -13.76 -25.97
CA ALA A 157 8.53 -14.72 -25.56
C ALA A 157 9.39 -14.23 -24.39
N LEU A 158 9.51 -12.91 -24.20
CA LEU A 158 10.16 -12.31 -23.03
C LEU A 158 9.15 -12.00 -21.91
N ASN A 159 7.93 -11.61 -22.28
CA ASN A 159 6.92 -11.20 -21.32
C ASN A 159 6.46 -12.35 -20.41
N GLN A 160 6.16 -13.53 -20.98
CA GLN A 160 5.60 -14.65 -20.22
C GLN A 160 6.58 -15.23 -19.19
N PRO A 161 7.87 -15.51 -19.53
CA PRO A 161 8.84 -15.93 -18.52
C PRO A 161 9.02 -14.89 -17.41
N TRP A 162 9.01 -13.60 -17.76
CA TRP A 162 9.10 -12.53 -16.79
C TRP A 162 7.89 -12.51 -15.84
N LEU A 163 6.66 -12.64 -16.36
CA LEU A 163 5.44 -12.73 -15.55
C LEU A 163 5.40 -13.98 -14.66
N ASN A 164 5.97 -15.10 -15.12
CA ASN A 164 6.07 -16.31 -14.32
C ASN A 164 6.95 -16.13 -13.07
N VAL A 165 8.00 -15.30 -13.17
CA VAL A 165 8.93 -15.01 -12.08
C VAL A 165 8.44 -13.86 -11.21
N PHE A 166 8.13 -12.71 -11.82
CA PHE A 166 7.85 -11.46 -11.11
C PHE A 166 6.35 -11.19 -10.90
N GLY A 167 5.47 -11.99 -11.51
CA GLY A 167 4.01 -11.81 -11.41
C GLY A 167 3.46 -11.85 -9.99
N ILE A 168 4.19 -12.44 -9.04
CA ILE A 168 3.80 -12.49 -7.62
C ILE A 168 3.86 -11.11 -6.94
N PHE A 169 4.62 -10.16 -7.50
CA PHE A 169 4.70 -8.77 -7.02
C PHE A 169 3.60 -7.87 -7.59
N LEU A 170 3.03 -8.24 -8.74
CA LEU A 170 2.16 -7.37 -9.52
C LEU A 170 0.69 -7.50 -9.12
N ARG A 171 -0.03 -6.37 -9.19
CA ARG A 171 -1.50 -6.38 -9.21
C ARG A 171 -2.01 -6.85 -10.57
N GLN A 172 -3.23 -7.38 -10.61
CA GLN A 172 -3.88 -7.80 -11.87
C GLN A 172 -4.01 -6.65 -12.89
N THR A 173 -4.19 -5.42 -12.40
CA THR A 173 -4.28 -4.21 -13.22
C THR A 173 -2.93 -3.76 -13.78
N GLU A 174 -1.81 -4.26 -13.25
CA GLU A 174 -0.45 -3.85 -13.64
C GLU A 174 0.19 -4.82 -14.64
N VAL A 175 -0.45 -5.96 -14.94
CA VAL A 175 0.09 -7.01 -15.84
C VAL A 175 0.29 -6.50 -17.25
N SER A 176 -0.67 -5.74 -17.76
CA SER A 176 -0.61 -5.09 -19.07
C SER A 176 0.17 -3.78 -19.07
N GLY A 177 0.57 -3.29 -17.89
CA GLY A 177 1.28 -2.03 -17.73
C GLY A 177 2.80 -2.19 -17.65
N TYR A 178 3.48 -1.04 -17.64
CA TYR A 178 4.91 -0.97 -17.32
C TYR A 178 5.16 -1.35 -15.85
N ASN A 179 6.35 -1.88 -15.58
CA ASN A 179 6.80 -2.35 -14.28
C ASN A 179 6.65 -1.23 -13.21
N PRO A 180 5.88 -1.48 -12.13
CA PRO A 180 5.69 -0.52 -11.04
C PRO A 180 7.00 -0.01 -10.42
N VAL A 181 8.08 -0.79 -10.50
CA VAL A 181 9.41 -0.39 -10.02
C VAL A 181 9.96 0.81 -10.80
N ASN A 182 9.71 0.92 -12.12
CA ASN A 182 10.18 2.06 -12.90
C ASN A 182 9.54 3.38 -12.43
N TRP A 183 8.24 3.35 -12.11
CA TRP A 183 7.54 4.50 -11.55
C TRP A 183 8.08 4.90 -10.17
N PHE A 184 8.39 3.90 -9.33
CA PHE A 184 9.06 4.13 -8.05
C PHE A 184 10.43 4.79 -8.23
N LEU A 185 11.29 4.22 -9.08
CA LEU A 185 12.65 4.73 -9.29
C LEU A 185 12.63 6.16 -9.84
N LEU A 186 11.72 6.46 -10.76
CA LEU A 186 11.56 7.80 -11.32
C LEU A 186 11.06 8.80 -10.25
N GLY A 187 10.08 8.42 -9.43
CA GLY A 187 9.59 9.25 -8.33
C GLY A 187 10.67 9.51 -7.28
N ALA A 188 11.42 8.48 -6.89
CA ALA A 188 12.55 8.60 -5.96
C ALA A 188 13.68 9.44 -6.54
N TYR A 189 13.99 9.30 -7.84
CA TYR A 189 14.96 10.14 -8.54
C TYR A 189 14.55 11.62 -8.47
N VAL A 190 13.30 11.94 -8.80
CA VAL A 190 12.79 13.33 -8.74
C VAL A 190 12.88 13.88 -7.32
N ALA A 191 12.45 13.10 -6.32
CA ALA A 191 12.53 13.49 -4.92
C ALA A 191 13.98 13.81 -4.50
N LEU A 192 14.91 12.87 -4.72
CA LEU A 192 16.30 12.97 -4.26
C LEU A 192 17.14 13.96 -5.07
N GLN A 193 16.78 14.25 -6.32
CA GLN A 193 17.56 15.13 -7.19
C GLN A 193 17.18 16.61 -7.05
N PHE A 194 15.90 16.91 -6.80
CA PHE A 194 15.38 18.28 -6.87
C PHE A 194 14.97 18.87 -5.53
N PHE A 195 14.86 18.06 -4.47
CA PHE A 195 14.41 18.52 -3.15
C PHE A 195 15.51 18.37 -2.09
N PRO A 196 15.44 19.17 -1.00
CA PRO A 196 16.33 19.02 0.15
C PRO A 196 16.32 17.61 0.74
N GLU A 197 17.42 17.22 1.39
CA GLU A 197 17.67 15.83 1.77
C GLU A 197 16.58 15.30 2.71
N ASP A 198 16.16 16.09 3.70
CA ASP A 198 15.13 15.69 4.65
C ASP A 198 13.75 15.52 4.00
N ILE A 199 13.36 16.43 3.10
CA ILE A 199 12.12 16.33 2.34
C ILE A 199 12.12 15.10 1.43
N ALA A 200 13.22 14.85 0.73
CA ALA A 200 13.35 13.72 -0.19
C ALA A 200 13.29 12.38 0.55
N LEU A 201 14.00 12.26 1.68
CA LEU A 201 13.94 11.07 2.56
C LEU A 201 12.52 10.87 3.10
N MET A 202 11.89 11.95 3.58
CA MET A 202 10.51 11.88 4.09
C MET A 202 9.53 11.44 3.00
N ALA A 203 9.65 11.94 1.77
CA ALA A 203 8.78 11.53 0.66
C ALA A 203 8.86 10.02 0.36
N ILE A 204 10.07 9.45 0.39
CA ILE A 204 10.28 8.00 0.22
C ILE A 204 9.67 7.24 1.40
N LEU A 205 9.82 7.74 2.63
CA LEU A 205 9.20 7.15 3.82
C LEU A 205 7.67 7.21 3.77
N LEU A 206 7.07 8.30 3.25
CA LEU A 206 5.62 8.40 3.10
C LEU A 206 5.11 7.38 2.08
N LEU A 207 5.79 7.21 0.94
CA LEU A 207 5.47 6.12 0.01
C LEU A 207 5.62 4.74 0.68
N SER A 208 6.64 4.56 1.52
CA SER A 208 6.90 3.28 2.18
C SER A 208 5.80 2.92 3.18
N ILE A 209 5.61 3.77 4.19
CA ILE A 209 4.79 3.48 5.36
C ILE A 209 3.32 3.86 5.12
N SER A 210 3.06 5.02 4.51
CA SER A 210 1.69 5.53 4.35
C SER A 210 0.93 4.76 3.26
N ASP A 211 1.56 4.38 2.14
CA ASP A 211 0.93 3.52 1.12
C ASP A 211 0.63 2.12 1.67
N THR A 212 1.58 1.56 2.44
CA THR A 212 1.39 0.26 3.10
C THR A 212 0.24 0.33 4.10
N ALA A 213 0.10 1.43 4.86
CA ALA A 213 -1.00 1.65 5.77
C ALA A 213 -2.34 1.80 5.01
N ALA A 214 -2.41 2.69 4.02
CA ALA A 214 -3.61 2.93 3.21
C ALA A 214 -4.12 1.64 2.56
N SER A 215 -3.24 0.89 1.88
CA SER A 215 -3.61 -0.35 1.21
C SER A 215 -3.99 -1.48 2.19
N THR A 216 -3.47 -1.47 3.42
CA THR A 216 -3.83 -2.45 4.45
C THR A 216 -5.18 -2.13 5.09
N PHE A 217 -5.32 -0.93 5.64
CA PHE A 217 -6.54 -0.52 6.33
C PHE A 217 -7.69 -0.22 5.36
N GLY A 218 -7.40 0.25 4.15
CA GLY A 218 -8.40 0.43 3.09
C GLY A 218 -9.00 -0.90 2.62
N ARG A 219 -8.21 -1.98 2.54
CA ARG A 219 -8.76 -3.32 2.22
C ARG A 219 -9.51 -3.97 3.37
N LEU A 220 -9.07 -3.75 4.61
CA LEU A 220 -9.71 -4.32 5.80
C LEU A 220 -11.02 -3.59 6.15
N TYR A 221 -11.00 -2.26 6.15
CA TYR A 221 -12.07 -1.42 6.68
C TYR A 221 -12.75 -0.53 5.64
N GLY A 222 -12.22 -0.43 4.42
CA GLY A 222 -12.76 0.46 3.39
C GLY A 222 -14.23 0.22 3.08
N ARG A 223 -14.70 -1.03 3.16
CA ARG A 223 -16.12 -1.40 2.97
C ARG A 223 -17.08 -0.83 4.01
N TYR A 224 -16.57 -0.40 5.17
CA TYR A 224 -17.35 0.19 6.26
C TYR A 224 -17.28 1.71 6.27
N THR A 225 -16.55 2.31 5.33
CA THR A 225 -16.31 3.75 5.27
C THR A 225 -16.71 4.32 3.91
N ILE A 226 -16.76 5.65 3.82
CA ILE A 226 -17.11 6.36 2.58
C ILE A 226 -16.00 6.11 1.54
N SER A 227 -16.39 5.81 0.31
CA SER A 227 -15.46 5.79 -0.84
C SER A 227 -15.18 7.23 -1.25
N LEU A 228 -13.91 7.63 -1.22
CA LEU A 228 -13.48 8.98 -1.58
C LEU A 228 -13.31 9.11 -3.11
N CYS A 229 -12.61 8.13 -3.71
CA CYS A 229 -12.44 7.98 -5.15
C CYS A 229 -12.65 6.50 -5.54
N ARG A 230 -12.60 6.20 -6.84
CA ARG A 230 -12.76 4.83 -7.33
C ARG A 230 -11.63 3.94 -6.78
N GLY A 231 -11.97 3.04 -5.86
CA GLY A 231 -11.00 2.14 -5.22
C GLY A 231 -10.23 2.73 -4.03
N LYS A 232 -10.53 3.97 -3.61
CA LYS A 232 -9.89 4.66 -2.47
C LYS A 232 -10.94 4.99 -1.41
N SER A 233 -10.61 4.73 -0.15
CA SER A 233 -11.58 4.76 0.96
C SER A 233 -11.12 5.70 2.07
N LEU A 234 -12.07 6.27 2.81
CA LEU A 234 -11.76 7.11 3.97
C LEU A 234 -10.92 6.38 5.02
N ALA A 235 -11.16 5.08 5.24
CA ALA A 235 -10.31 4.27 6.11
C ALA A 235 -8.84 4.23 5.67
N GLY A 236 -8.60 4.10 4.36
CA GLY A 236 -7.26 4.12 3.77
C GLY A 236 -6.57 5.47 3.98
N SER A 237 -7.28 6.55 3.66
CA SER A 237 -6.73 7.91 3.74
C SER A 237 -6.48 8.37 5.17
N MET A 238 -7.34 7.99 6.12
CA MET A 238 -7.08 8.22 7.55
C MET A 238 -5.86 7.42 8.02
N ALA A 239 -5.71 6.16 7.57
CA ALA A 239 -4.54 5.36 7.91
C ALA A 239 -3.25 5.95 7.32
N ALA A 240 -3.26 6.41 6.07
CA ALA A 240 -2.14 7.15 5.48
C ALA A 240 -1.82 8.42 6.26
N CYS A 241 -2.85 9.20 6.65
CA CYS A 241 -2.66 10.42 7.42
C CYS A 241 -1.98 10.16 8.75
N THR A 242 -2.49 9.20 9.52
CA THR A 242 -1.95 8.87 10.84
C THR A 242 -0.55 8.26 10.71
N ALA A 243 -0.35 7.32 9.80
CA ALA A 243 0.94 6.68 9.58
C ALA A 243 2.00 7.69 9.11
N GLY A 244 1.63 8.58 8.17
CA GLY A 244 2.48 9.66 7.69
C GLY A 244 2.88 10.64 8.78
N ALA A 245 1.92 11.05 9.62
CA ALA A 245 2.20 11.95 10.74
C ALA A 245 3.12 11.30 11.79
N ILE A 246 2.89 10.03 12.15
CA ILE A 246 3.78 9.29 13.07
C ILE A 246 5.17 9.16 12.47
N THR A 247 5.27 8.83 11.18
CA THR A 247 6.54 8.65 10.49
C THR A 247 7.32 9.96 10.44
N ALA A 248 6.67 11.09 10.17
CA ALA A 248 7.26 12.43 10.20
C ALA A 248 7.73 12.82 11.61
N ALA A 249 6.92 12.54 12.63
CA ALA A 249 7.29 12.81 14.03
C ALA A 249 8.54 11.99 14.45
N CYS A 250 8.60 10.71 14.08
CA CYS A 250 9.77 9.87 14.32
C CYS A 250 10.98 10.33 13.49
N PHE A 251 10.77 10.73 12.24
CA PHE A 251 11.85 11.16 11.35
C PHE A 251 12.50 12.45 11.84
N TRP A 252 11.76 13.56 11.96
CA TRP A 252 12.36 14.83 12.40
C TRP A 252 12.58 14.91 13.92
N GLY A 253 11.80 14.19 14.73
CA GLY A 253 11.95 14.21 16.18
C GLY A 253 13.06 13.32 16.73
N TYR A 254 13.40 12.22 16.04
CA TYR A 254 14.43 11.27 16.50
C TYR A 254 15.54 11.05 15.46
N TYR A 255 15.18 10.65 14.24
CA TYR A 255 16.17 10.31 13.22
C TYR A 255 16.98 11.52 12.74
N GLY A 256 16.36 12.68 12.54
CA GLY A 256 17.02 13.90 12.08
C GLY A 256 18.12 14.37 13.02
N PRO A 257 17.86 14.53 14.34
CA PRO A 257 18.89 14.80 15.33
C PRO A 257 20.00 13.74 15.37
N TYR A 258 19.63 12.44 15.30
CA TYR A 258 20.59 11.35 15.22
C TYR A 258 21.50 11.47 13.99
N ALA A 259 20.91 11.69 12.81
CA ALA A 259 21.62 11.87 11.57
C ALA A 259 22.57 13.07 11.60
N LYS A 260 22.13 14.22 12.13
CA LYS A 260 22.99 15.41 12.29
C LYS A 260 24.16 15.18 13.25
N SER A 261 24.05 14.23 14.19
CA SER A 261 25.16 13.88 15.09
C SER A 261 26.25 13.03 14.41
N LEU A 262 25.97 12.47 13.23
CA LEU A 262 26.93 11.65 12.50
C LEU A 262 27.98 12.53 11.80
N PRO A 263 29.28 12.16 11.84
CA PRO A 263 30.36 12.93 11.23
C PRO A 263 30.22 13.16 9.72
N ALA A 264 29.41 12.33 9.06
CA ALA A 264 29.23 12.36 7.62
C ALA A 264 28.14 13.33 7.14
N THR A 265 27.35 13.94 8.03
CA THR A 265 26.20 14.75 7.62
C THR A 265 26.60 16.19 7.28
N SER A 266 26.22 16.65 6.09
CA SER A 266 26.46 18.03 5.66
C SER A 266 25.66 19.02 6.54
N PRO A 267 26.28 20.10 7.06
CA PRO A 267 25.64 21.04 8.01
C PRO A 267 24.40 21.80 7.51
N GLY A 268 23.97 21.63 6.26
CA GLY A 268 22.85 22.35 5.64
C GLY A 268 21.90 21.50 4.79
N GLY A 269 21.89 20.17 4.96
CA GLY A 269 21.06 19.28 4.14
C GLY A 269 19.57 19.29 4.48
N PHE A 270 19.21 19.71 5.70
CA PHE A 270 17.84 19.63 6.23
C PHE A 270 17.16 20.99 6.17
N MET A 271 16.01 21.05 5.50
CA MET A 271 15.21 22.25 5.40
C MET A 271 14.40 22.52 6.67
N PHE A 272 13.93 21.48 7.38
CA PHE A 272 13.28 21.67 8.67
C PHE A 272 14.32 21.81 9.80
N THR A 273 14.32 22.98 10.44
CA THR A 273 15.26 23.36 11.50
C THR A 273 14.67 23.23 12.91
N GLY A 274 13.40 22.79 13.04
CA GLY A 274 12.68 22.76 14.31
C GLY A 274 12.00 24.08 14.68
N ARG A 275 11.99 25.04 13.75
CA ARG A 275 11.34 26.35 13.87
C ARG A 275 10.49 26.60 12.63
N LEU A 276 9.29 27.12 12.83
CA LEU A 276 8.39 27.56 11.78
C LEU A 276 8.08 29.05 11.99
N SER A 277 8.28 29.83 10.95
CA SER A 277 7.94 31.25 10.89
C SER A 277 7.40 31.58 9.51
N VAL A 278 6.39 32.43 9.44
CA VAL A 278 5.86 32.88 8.15
C VAL A 278 6.92 33.72 7.43
N ASN A 279 7.31 33.29 6.23
CA ASN A 279 8.20 34.06 5.37
C ASN A 279 7.41 35.22 4.75
N THR A 280 7.52 36.40 5.37
CA THR A 280 6.82 37.62 4.95
C THR A 280 7.25 38.12 3.57
N GLN A 281 8.42 37.70 3.05
CA GLN A 281 8.87 38.08 1.70
C GLN A 281 8.07 37.39 0.59
N LEU A 282 7.39 36.28 0.90
CA LEU A 282 6.55 35.54 -0.05
C LEU A 282 5.07 35.96 0.00
N ILE A 283 4.68 36.81 0.96
CA ILE A 283 3.30 37.30 1.09
C ILE A 283 3.17 38.62 0.31
N PRO A 284 2.18 38.75 -0.61
CA PRO A 284 1.95 39.99 -1.34
C PRO A 284 1.71 41.17 -0.40
N SER A 285 2.34 42.31 -0.69
CA SER A 285 2.32 43.55 0.11
C SER A 285 0.93 44.17 0.35
N HIS A 286 -0.12 43.58 -0.23
CA HIS A 286 -1.51 44.01 -0.10
C HIS A 286 -2.26 43.30 1.04
N ALA A 287 -1.67 42.24 1.62
CA ALA A 287 -2.19 41.62 2.82
C ALA A 287 -1.66 42.40 4.04
N ASN A 288 -2.46 43.34 4.54
CA ASN A 288 -2.25 43.99 5.85
C ASN A 288 -2.40 42.95 6.97
N LEU A 289 -1.39 42.09 7.13
CA LEU A 289 -1.22 41.27 8.30
C LEU A 289 -0.29 42.04 9.24
N ASP A 290 -0.78 42.36 10.44
CA ASP A 290 0.04 42.89 11.51
C ASP A 290 1.27 41.97 11.68
N ASN A 291 2.47 42.53 11.57
CA ASN A 291 3.72 41.80 11.39
C ASN A 291 4.22 41.03 12.65
N ASP A 292 3.35 40.79 13.64
CA ASP A 292 3.64 40.02 14.84
C ASP A 292 3.37 38.53 14.58
N PHE A 293 4.06 37.94 13.60
CA PHE A 293 3.99 36.50 13.39
C PHE A 293 4.80 35.77 14.47
N GLU A 294 4.12 35.07 15.36
CA GLU A 294 4.72 34.23 16.40
C GLU A 294 5.56 33.12 15.76
N VAL A 295 6.84 33.04 16.13
CA VAL A 295 7.71 31.93 15.73
C VAL A 295 7.31 30.70 16.55
N ILE A 296 6.87 29.66 15.85
CA ILE A 296 6.52 28.39 16.48
C ILE A 296 7.78 27.51 16.48
N ASP A 297 8.23 27.07 17.64
CA ASP A 297 9.43 26.22 17.75
C ASP A 297 9.20 24.94 18.55
N GLY A 298 10.23 24.09 18.54
CA GLY A 298 10.28 22.87 19.35
C GLY A 298 9.19 21.85 19.00
N SER A 299 8.52 21.33 20.02
CA SER A 299 7.53 20.26 19.89
C SER A 299 6.30 20.70 19.09
N MET A 300 5.90 21.97 19.18
CA MET A 300 4.74 22.47 18.44
C MET A 300 5.04 22.53 16.93
N ALA A 301 6.23 23.01 16.56
CA ALA A 301 6.69 22.99 15.17
C ALA A 301 6.73 21.56 14.61
N LEU A 302 7.21 20.61 15.42
CA LEU A 302 7.24 19.19 15.04
C LEU A 302 5.84 18.61 14.83
N VAL A 303 4.88 18.94 15.71
CA VAL A 303 3.48 18.50 15.57
C VAL A 303 2.87 19.03 14.28
N LEU A 304 3.11 20.31 13.96
CA LEU A 304 2.56 20.94 12.75
C LEU A 304 3.14 20.33 11.48
N VAL A 305 4.47 20.22 11.35
CA VAL A 305 5.08 19.61 10.16
C VAL A 305 4.69 18.13 10.02
N SER A 306 4.49 17.42 11.13
CA SER A 306 4.02 16.04 11.12
C SER A 306 2.56 15.93 10.68
N ALA A 307 1.69 16.81 11.16
CA ALA A 307 0.29 16.87 10.73
C ALA A 307 0.18 17.18 9.23
N VAL A 308 0.95 18.15 8.74
CA VAL A 308 1.03 18.49 7.30
C VAL A 308 1.53 17.31 6.49
N SER A 309 2.56 16.61 6.96
CA SER A 309 3.08 15.39 6.31
C SER A 309 2.02 14.30 6.20
N GLY A 310 1.23 14.08 7.26
CA GLY A 310 0.09 13.18 7.26
C GLY A 310 -0.98 13.60 6.24
N LEU A 311 -1.36 14.87 6.24
CA LEU A 311 -2.34 15.40 5.27
C LEU A 311 -1.86 15.26 3.83
N LEU A 312 -0.57 15.51 3.56
CA LEU A 312 0.01 15.30 2.23
C LEU A 312 0.05 13.83 1.83
N ALA A 313 0.29 12.91 2.78
CA ALA A 313 0.23 11.47 2.53
C ALA A 313 -1.19 10.97 2.23
N ALA A 314 -2.20 11.50 2.92
CA ALA A 314 -3.60 11.21 2.60
C ALA A 314 -4.03 11.87 1.29
N GLY A 315 -3.57 13.10 1.04
CA GLY A 315 -3.84 13.84 -0.18
C GLY A 315 -3.25 13.17 -1.41
N SER A 316 -2.00 12.70 -1.34
CA SER A 316 -1.35 12.00 -2.46
C SER A 316 -2.05 10.70 -2.82
N GLU A 317 -2.70 10.03 -1.85
CA GLU A 317 -3.60 8.93 -2.14
C GLU A 317 -4.80 9.41 -2.98
N LEU A 318 -5.40 10.56 -2.71
CA LEU A 318 -6.59 11.04 -3.45
C LEU A 318 -6.29 11.64 -4.83
N VAL A 319 -5.03 12.02 -5.04
CA VAL A 319 -4.53 12.66 -6.26
C VAL A 319 -4.39 11.58 -7.34
N ASP A 320 -5.50 11.24 -8.00
CA ASP A 320 -5.51 10.45 -9.23
C ASP A 320 -5.14 11.36 -10.41
N VAL A 321 -3.90 11.87 -10.41
CA VAL A 321 -3.41 12.74 -11.48
C VAL A 321 -3.28 11.87 -12.72
N LEU A 322 -4.21 12.04 -13.66
CA LEU A 322 -4.10 11.58 -15.04
C LEU A 322 -3.89 10.06 -15.23
N GLY A 323 -4.21 9.24 -14.21
CA GLY A 323 -3.96 7.80 -14.23
C GLY A 323 -2.49 7.40 -14.01
N PHE A 324 -1.66 8.28 -13.44
CA PHE A 324 -0.29 7.95 -13.06
C PHE A 324 -0.25 6.99 -11.85
N ASN A 325 0.82 6.20 -11.78
CA ASN A 325 1.01 5.20 -10.72
C ASN A 325 1.31 5.87 -9.37
N ASP A 326 0.70 5.38 -8.27
CA ASP A 326 0.93 5.93 -6.92
C ASP A 326 2.43 5.94 -6.53
N ASN A 327 3.24 5.01 -7.09
CA ASN A 327 4.68 4.92 -6.83
C ASN A 327 5.49 6.13 -7.34
N ILE A 328 4.98 6.89 -8.31
CA ILE A 328 5.58 8.18 -8.73
C ILE A 328 4.85 9.37 -8.09
N VAL A 329 3.53 9.30 -7.99
CA VAL A 329 2.71 10.40 -7.49
C VAL A 329 3.04 10.71 -6.05
N ILE A 330 3.13 9.70 -5.18
CA ILE A 330 3.35 9.93 -3.75
C ILE A 330 4.68 10.65 -3.51
N PRO A 331 5.86 10.15 -3.96
CA PRO A 331 7.12 10.85 -3.71
C PRO A 331 7.16 12.27 -4.28
N VAL A 332 6.66 12.47 -5.50
CA VAL A 332 6.72 13.78 -6.17
C VAL A 332 5.78 14.78 -5.50
N PHE A 333 4.52 14.39 -5.27
CA PHE A 333 3.53 15.24 -4.64
C PHE A 333 3.90 15.59 -3.21
N SER A 334 4.35 14.62 -2.41
CA SER A 334 4.74 14.89 -1.03
C SER A 334 6.02 15.72 -0.96
N SER A 335 6.99 15.50 -1.85
CA SER A 335 8.21 16.33 -1.89
C SER A 335 7.86 17.78 -2.21
N PHE A 336 7.05 18.01 -3.25
CA PHE A 336 6.62 19.35 -3.61
C PHE A 336 5.80 20.02 -2.50
N GLY A 337 4.84 19.29 -1.92
CA GLY A 337 3.99 19.82 -0.85
C GLY A 337 4.78 20.21 0.40
N LEU A 338 5.70 19.35 0.85
CA LEU A 338 6.55 19.64 2.01
C LEU A 338 7.54 20.76 1.73
N TRP A 339 8.14 20.78 0.54
CA TRP A 339 9.02 21.86 0.13
C TRP A 339 8.29 23.21 0.06
N ALA A 340 7.10 23.25 -0.54
CA ALA A 340 6.30 24.47 -0.62
C ALA A 340 5.90 24.94 0.79
N PHE A 341 5.47 24.01 1.66
CA PHE A 341 5.15 24.31 3.05
C PHE A 341 6.37 24.90 3.79
N LEU A 342 7.53 24.24 3.73
CA LEU A 342 8.74 24.72 4.40
C LEU A 342 9.34 25.96 3.73
N LYS A 343 9.06 26.25 2.46
CA LYS A 343 9.45 27.52 1.84
C LYS A 343 8.64 28.70 2.38
N VAL A 344 7.35 28.48 2.66
CA VAL A 344 6.44 29.51 3.19
C VAL A 344 6.60 29.65 4.71
N PHE A 345 6.78 28.55 5.43
CA PHE A 345 6.75 28.52 6.89
C PHE A 345 8.08 28.12 7.55
N GLY A 346 9.11 27.76 6.80
CA GLY A 346 10.42 27.42 7.37
C GLY A 346 11.18 28.66 7.78
N ALA A 347 11.73 28.64 9.00
CA ALA A 347 12.69 29.65 9.45
C ALA A 347 14.10 29.22 9.05
N GLU A 348 14.88 30.13 8.43
CA GLU A 348 16.32 29.94 8.20
C GLU A 348 17.13 29.99 9.49
#